data_AF-A0A7S3DH69-F1
#
_entry.id   AF-A0A7S3DH69-F1
#
_cell.length_a   1.000
_cell.length_b   1.000
_cell.length_c   1.000
_cell.angle_alpha   90.00
_cell.angle_beta   90.00
_cell.angle_gamma   90.00
#
_symmetry.space_group_name_H-M   'P 1'
#
loop_
_entity.id
_entity.type
_entity.pdbx_description
1 polymer ?
#
loop_
_entity_poly.entity_id
_entity_poly.type
_entity_poly.pdbx_seq_one_letter_code
_entity_poly.pdbx_strand_id
1 'polypeptide(L)'
;LSPASTSHLRLPTSPFTLRTTTAHHLASHLSPSPSTPAACLSHCTLHSYTATRKQRQEAGRKERAGGGRGGAMSLSIGIDFGTDSARGVVINQEGKVLASSRSEYVHGQIPHSKFGKGGDERECYQHPLDWLSSFLSIFDSIPPSLLSHVTCIGIAFTSCTLLPTSTGGVPLCVVSDEHAGRAMAWPRLWKHRSAARQADQLREAFEKREREGEGEEEEEEEGKG
;
A
#
# COMPACT_ATOMS: atom_id res chain seq x y z
N LEU A 1 25.35 -30.25 -33.94
CA LEU A 1 24.00 -29.67 -33.85
C LEU A 1 24.04 -28.62 -32.75
N SER A 2 23.90 -27.35 -33.12
CA SER A 2 23.76 -26.17 -32.25
C SER A 2 22.27 -25.78 -32.26
N PRO A 3 21.75 -24.83 -31.44
CA PRO A 3 21.99 -24.48 -30.03
C PRO A 3 20.66 -24.33 -29.23
N ALA A 4 20.72 -24.00 -27.93
CA ALA A 4 19.63 -23.27 -27.27
C ALA A 4 20.21 -22.08 -26.47
N SER A 5 19.68 -20.91 -26.81
CA SER A 5 20.13 -19.56 -26.47
C SER A 5 19.73 -19.15 -25.05
N THR A 6 20.68 -18.60 -24.29
CA THR A 6 20.42 -17.92 -23.02
C THR A 6 20.20 -16.43 -23.29
N SER A 7 18.98 -15.94 -23.05
CA SER A 7 18.62 -14.53 -23.23
C SER A 7 18.78 -13.76 -21.91
N HIS A 8 19.84 -12.97 -21.80
CA HIS A 8 19.99 -11.94 -20.77
C HIS A 8 19.16 -10.71 -21.14
N LEU A 9 18.21 -10.31 -20.29
CA LEU A 9 17.53 -9.01 -20.42
C LEU A 9 18.52 -7.87 -20.09
N ARG A 10 18.79 -7.01 -21.07
CA ARG A 10 19.43 -5.71 -20.90
C ARG A 10 18.38 -4.64 -20.62
N LEU A 11 18.60 -3.83 -19.58
CA LEU A 11 17.88 -2.59 -19.34
C LEU A 11 18.46 -1.46 -20.22
N PRO A 12 17.65 -0.57 -20.80
CA PRO A 12 18.15 0.57 -21.55
C PRO A 12 18.71 1.66 -20.63
N THR A 13 19.99 2.00 -20.83
CA THR A 13 20.67 3.17 -20.27
C THR A 13 20.47 4.37 -21.20
N SER A 14 19.74 5.39 -20.75
CA SER A 14 19.83 6.73 -21.34
C SER A 14 19.70 7.79 -20.25
N PRO A 15 20.71 8.66 -20.05
CA PRO A 15 20.62 9.79 -19.15
C PRO A 15 20.04 11.02 -19.87
N PHE A 16 18.85 11.44 -19.44
CA PHE A 16 18.30 12.74 -19.82
C PHE A 16 19.07 13.85 -19.08
N THR A 17 19.76 14.71 -19.83
CA THR A 17 20.55 15.82 -19.30
C THR A 17 19.67 17.04 -19.11
N LEU A 18 19.59 17.58 -17.88
CA LEU A 18 18.99 18.90 -17.62
C LEU A 18 20.07 19.88 -17.16
N ARG A 19 20.22 20.96 -17.94
CA ARG A 19 21.04 22.14 -17.66
C ARG A 19 20.56 22.81 -16.38
N THR A 20 21.44 22.99 -15.41
CA THR A 20 21.27 23.94 -14.31
C THR A 20 22.01 25.23 -14.64
N THR A 21 21.28 26.35 -14.65
CA THR A 21 21.86 27.70 -14.66
C THR A 21 22.27 28.08 -13.25
N THR A 22 23.49 28.62 -13.15
CA THR A 22 24.23 29.05 -11.97
C THR A 22 23.50 30.11 -11.15
N ALA A 23 23.64 30.03 -9.82
CA ALA A 23 23.59 31.20 -8.94
C ALA A 23 24.65 31.03 -7.84
N HIS A 24 25.67 31.89 -7.88
CA HIS A 24 26.65 32.08 -6.82
C HIS A 24 25.99 32.72 -5.59
N HIS A 25 26.33 32.28 -4.36
CA HIS A 25 27.03 33.15 -3.40
C HIS A 25 27.44 32.41 -2.10
N LEU A 26 28.67 32.70 -1.69
CA LEU A 26 29.30 32.67 -0.36
C LEU A 26 29.59 31.35 0.38
N ALA A 27 30.89 31.08 0.41
CA ALA A 27 31.61 30.25 1.35
C ALA A 27 31.78 30.91 2.73
N SER A 28 31.93 30.10 3.77
CA SER A 28 32.95 30.32 4.80
C SER A 28 33.19 29.05 5.64
N HIS A 29 34.43 28.56 5.50
CA HIS A 29 35.32 27.95 6.51
C HIS A 29 34.83 26.79 7.41
N LEU A 30 35.37 25.59 7.17
CA LEU A 30 36.41 24.92 7.99
C LEU A 30 36.79 23.56 7.35
N SER A 31 38.07 23.16 7.47
CA SER A 31 38.76 22.01 6.84
C SER A 31 39.88 21.54 7.80
N PRO A 32 40.53 20.36 7.69
CA PRO A 32 40.07 18.98 7.43
C PRO A 32 40.74 17.89 8.36
N SER A 33 40.42 16.60 8.08
CA SER A 33 41.30 15.39 8.12
C SER A 33 41.09 14.32 9.23
N PRO A 34 41.53 13.04 9.09
CA PRO A 34 40.85 12.02 8.27
C PRO A 34 40.74 10.62 8.96
N SER A 35 39.77 9.80 8.56
CA SER A 35 39.97 8.34 8.34
C SER A 35 38.75 7.71 7.68
N THR A 36 38.97 7.11 6.52
CA THR A 36 38.12 6.18 5.76
C THR A 36 39.04 5.01 5.36
N PRO A 37 38.55 3.81 4.93
CA PRO A 37 37.31 3.61 4.20
C PRO A 37 36.49 2.34 4.51
N ALA A 38 35.17 2.44 4.35
CA ALA A 38 34.35 1.36 3.81
C ALA A 38 33.14 1.97 3.08
N ALA A 39 33.26 2.05 1.75
CA ALA A 39 32.14 2.14 0.81
C ALA A 39 31.26 0.88 0.97
N CYS A 40 29.96 0.82 0.69
CA CYS A 40 29.21 1.49 -0.36
C CYS A 40 27.70 1.35 -0.03
N LEU A 41 27.04 2.43 0.39
CA LEU A 41 25.58 2.56 0.39
C LEU A 41 25.27 3.98 -0.10
N SER A 42 25.35 4.17 -1.42
CA SER A 42 25.06 5.45 -2.05
C SER A 42 23.60 5.50 -2.52
N HIS A 43 22.86 6.41 -1.88
CA HIS A 43 21.79 7.23 -2.45
C HIS A 43 20.50 6.57 -2.95
N CYS A 44 19.55 6.42 -2.02
CA CYS A 44 18.15 6.77 -2.28
C CYS A 44 17.75 7.89 -1.31
N THR A 45 18.21 9.12 -1.59
CA THR A 45 17.74 10.32 -0.90
C THR A 45 16.35 10.66 -1.45
N LEU A 46 15.34 10.35 -0.64
CA LEU A 46 13.96 10.78 -0.81
C LEU A 46 13.95 12.32 -0.88
N HIS A 47 13.95 12.90 -2.08
CA HIS A 47 13.76 14.34 -2.26
C HIS A 47 12.29 14.65 -2.06
N SER A 48 11.95 15.08 -0.84
CA SER A 48 10.67 15.69 -0.52
C SER A 48 10.44 16.93 -1.40
N TYR A 49 9.49 16.85 -2.32
CA TYR A 49 9.05 17.99 -3.13
C TYR A 49 8.07 18.86 -2.32
N THR A 50 8.58 19.75 -1.48
CA THR A 50 7.77 20.76 -0.79
C THR A 50 7.68 22.03 -1.63
N ALA A 51 6.85 22.01 -2.68
CA ALA A 51 6.44 23.26 -3.33
C ALA A 51 5.68 24.13 -2.32
N THR A 52 6.13 25.38 -2.15
CA THR A 52 5.50 26.33 -1.23
C THR A 52 4.07 26.63 -1.66
N ARG A 53 3.20 26.97 -0.70
CA ARG A 53 1.77 27.28 -0.94
C ARG A 53 1.59 28.37 -2.00
N LYS A 54 2.53 29.32 -2.09
CA LYS A 54 2.58 30.37 -3.13
C LYS A 54 2.87 29.81 -4.53
N GLN A 55 3.84 28.90 -4.67
CA GLN A 55 4.17 28.29 -5.96
C GLN A 55 3.03 27.43 -6.52
N ARG A 56 2.29 26.71 -5.65
CA ARG A 56 1.08 25.98 -6.06
C ARG A 56 -0.05 26.92 -6.52
N GLN A 57 -0.21 28.06 -5.85
CA GLN A 57 -1.21 29.07 -6.23
C GLN A 57 -0.87 29.79 -7.54
N GLU A 58 0.41 30.08 -7.80
CA GLU A 58 0.84 30.70 -9.07
C GLU A 58 0.75 29.75 -10.26
N ALA A 59 1.10 28.47 -10.08
CA ALA A 59 0.91 27.45 -11.11
C ALA A 59 -0.57 27.29 -11.48
N GLY A 60 -1.47 27.19 -10.48
CA GLY A 60 -2.91 27.11 -10.71
C GLY A 60 -3.54 28.39 -11.27
N ARG A 61 -2.91 29.56 -11.06
CA ARG A 61 -3.37 30.84 -11.63
C ARG A 61 -2.98 31.00 -13.11
N LYS A 62 -1.83 30.44 -13.53
CA LYS A 62 -1.42 30.45 -14.94
C LYS A 62 -2.28 29.54 -15.82
N GLU A 63 -2.74 28.41 -15.30
CA GLU A 63 -3.63 27.49 -16.01
C GLU A 63 -5.03 28.09 -16.29
N ARG A 64 -5.52 28.96 -15.40
CA ARG A 64 -6.84 29.62 -15.54
C ARG A 64 -6.87 30.79 -16.51
N ALA A 65 -5.73 31.24 -17.03
CA ALA A 65 -5.63 32.45 -17.84
C ALA A 65 -5.69 32.21 -19.36
N GLY A 66 -5.77 30.96 -19.84
CA GLY A 66 -5.77 30.65 -21.27
C GLY A 66 -6.81 29.60 -21.67
N GLY A 67 -7.99 30.05 -22.10
CA GLY A 67 -8.87 29.31 -23.02
C GLY A 67 -9.99 28.46 -22.40
N GLY A 68 -11.24 28.85 -22.70
CA GLY A 68 -12.43 27.98 -22.76
C GLY A 68 -12.88 27.29 -21.47
N ARG A 69 -14.01 27.74 -20.89
CA ARG A 69 -14.76 26.97 -19.88
C ARG A 69 -15.46 25.75 -20.53
N GLY A 70 -14.69 24.75 -20.95
CA GLY A 70 -15.14 23.37 -20.78
C GLY A 70 -14.73 22.99 -19.35
N GLY A 71 -15.67 22.69 -18.46
CA GLY A 71 -15.34 22.31 -17.09
C GLY A 71 -14.27 21.22 -17.13
N ALA A 72 -13.09 21.49 -16.55
CA ALA A 72 -11.99 20.53 -16.57
C ALA A 72 -12.50 19.20 -16.03
N MET A 73 -12.48 18.17 -16.87
CA MET A 73 -12.97 16.85 -16.51
C MET A 73 -12.11 16.36 -15.34
N SER A 74 -12.69 16.34 -14.15
CA SER A 74 -12.04 15.81 -12.94
C SER A 74 -12.46 14.36 -12.82
N LEU A 75 -11.47 13.49 -12.77
CA LEU A 75 -11.65 12.05 -12.67
C LEU A 75 -11.21 11.57 -11.29
N SER A 76 -11.80 10.45 -10.90
CA SER A 76 -11.46 9.69 -9.70
C SER A 76 -11.08 8.28 -10.14
N ILE A 77 -10.10 7.68 -9.48
CA ILE A 77 -9.82 6.25 -9.62
C ILE A 77 -10.18 5.51 -8.33
N GLY A 78 -10.99 4.46 -8.45
CA GLY A 78 -11.29 3.51 -7.39
C GLY A 78 -10.49 2.24 -7.58
N ILE A 79 -9.85 1.74 -6.53
CA ILE A 79 -9.12 0.48 -6.53
C ILE A 79 -9.72 -0.45 -5.48
N ASP A 80 -10.18 -1.62 -5.91
CA ASP A 80 -10.78 -2.66 -5.07
C ASP A 80 -9.85 -3.86 -4.99
N PHE A 81 -9.21 -4.06 -3.83
CA PHE A 81 -8.37 -5.21 -3.52
C PHE A 81 -9.22 -6.36 -2.98
N GLY A 82 -9.51 -7.32 -3.86
CA GLY A 82 -10.28 -8.50 -3.57
C GLY A 82 -9.48 -9.63 -2.93
N THR A 83 -10.02 -10.85 -3.04
CA THR A 83 -9.36 -12.04 -2.50
C THR A 83 -8.27 -12.59 -3.43
N ASP A 84 -8.45 -12.50 -4.75
CA ASP A 84 -7.53 -13.12 -5.73
C ASP A 84 -7.06 -12.14 -6.81
N SER A 85 -7.53 -10.88 -6.76
CA SER A 85 -7.20 -9.86 -7.75
C SER A 85 -7.51 -8.47 -7.22
N ALA A 86 -6.84 -7.46 -7.74
CA ALA A 86 -7.26 -6.06 -7.61
C ALA A 86 -7.99 -5.59 -8.88
N ARG A 87 -8.92 -4.66 -8.73
CA ARG A 87 -9.66 -4.02 -9.82
C ARG A 87 -9.54 -2.51 -9.74
N GLY A 88 -9.26 -1.85 -10.86
CA GLY A 88 -9.25 -0.40 -10.98
C GLY A 88 -10.41 0.09 -11.83
N VAL A 89 -11.03 1.20 -11.44
CA VAL A 89 -12.04 1.89 -12.26
C VAL A 89 -11.77 3.39 -12.25
N VAL A 90 -11.79 4.01 -13.43
CA VAL A 90 -11.75 5.46 -13.57
C VAL A 90 -13.16 5.96 -13.80
N ILE A 91 -13.62 6.89 -12.98
CA ILE A 91 -14.97 7.46 -13.03
C ILE A 91 -14.92 8.98 -13.16
N ASN A 92 -15.94 9.55 -13.80
CA ASN A 92 -16.16 10.99 -13.82
C ASN A 92 -17.09 11.44 -12.68
N GLN A 93 -17.41 12.74 -12.63
CA GLN A 93 -18.23 13.34 -11.57
C GLN A 93 -19.68 12.84 -11.56
N GLU A 94 -20.20 12.40 -12.70
CA GLU A 94 -21.53 11.81 -12.82
C GLU A 94 -21.54 10.31 -12.47
N GLY A 95 -20.41 9.73 -12.06
CA GLY A 95 -20.28 8.31 -11.72
C GLY A 95 -20.15 7.38 -12.92
N LYS A 96 -19.96 7.91 -14.14
CA LYS A 96 -19.75 7.10 -15.35
C LYS A 96 -18.34 6.52 -15.35
N VAL A 97 -18.25 5.21 -15.55
CA VAL A 97 -16.97 4.50 -15.77
C VAL A 97 -16.42 4.82 -17.15
N LEU A 98 -15.18 5.30 -17.20
CA LEU A 98 -14.44 5.65 -18.42
C LEU A 98 -13.37 4.63 -18.80
N ALA A 99 -12.81 3.95 -17.79
CA ALA A 99 -11.85 2.87 -17.96
C ALA A 99 -11.93 1.90 -16.78
N SER A 100 -11.55 0.65 -17.00
CA SER A 100 -11.47 -0.36 -15.97
C SER A 100 -10.32 -1.33 -16.24
N SER A 101 -9.70 -1.84 -15.18
CA SER A 101 -8.66 -2.83 -15.26
C SER A 101 -8.72 -3.84 -14.13
N ARG A 102 -8.07 -4.98 -14.32
CA ARG A 102 -7.99 -6.06 -13.34
C ARG A 102 -6.59 -6.65 -13.39
N SER A 103 -6.03 -6.91 -12.21
CA SER A 103 -4.74 -7.57 -12.04
C SER A 103 -4.92 -8.73 -11.07
N GLU A 104 -4.65 -9.95 -11.53
CA GLU A 104 -4.67 -11.15 -10.69
C GLU A 104 -3.45 -11.18 -9.77
N TYR A 105 -3.64 -11.70 -8.55
CA TYR A 105 -2.53 -11.87 -7.61
C TYR A 105 -1.69 -13.07 -8.05
N VAL A 106 -0.40 -12.82 -8.31
CA VAL A 106 0.54 -13.84 -8.80
C VAL A 106 0.62 -15.04 -7.87
N HIS A 107 0.54 -14.83 -6.57
CA HIS A 107 0.59 -15.90 -5.57
C HIS A 107 -0.81 -16.40 -5.16
N GLY A 108 -1.88 -15.72 -5.58
CA GLY A 108 -3.24 -16.00 -5.15
C GLY A 108 -3.37 -16.10 -3.63
N GLN A 109 -4.11 -17.10 -3.18
CA GLN A 109 -4.23 -17.44 -1.78
C GLN A 109 -3.18 -18.46 -1.37
N ILE A 110 -2.49 -18.16 -0.28
CA ILE A 110 -1.42 -18.98 0.27
C ILE A 110 -1.98 -19.81 1.43
N PRO A 111 -1.96 -21.15 1.35
CA PRO A 111 -2.34 -22.02 2.46
C PRO A 111 -1.22 -22.11 3.51
N HIS A 112 -1.56 -22.56 4.73
CA HIS A 112 -0.57 -22.76 5.79
C HIS A 112 0.54 -23.75 5.41
N SER A 113 0.24 -24.75 4.59
CA SER A 113 1.20 -25.79 4.18
C SER A 113 2.47 -25.24 3.52
N LYS A 114 2.48 -23.99 3.05
CA LYS A 114 3.69 -23.27 2.60
C LYS A 114 4.74 -23.13 3.71
N PHE A 115 4.33 -23.06 4.97
CA PHE A 115 5.19 -22.76 6.12
C PHE A 115 5.67 -24.01 6.87
N GLY A 116 5.25 -25.20 6.45
CA GLY A 116 5.66 -26.47 7.04
C GLY A 116 4.50 -27.44 7.27
N LYS A 117 4.79 -28.51 8.02
CA LYS A 117 3.77 -29.47 8.46
C LYS A 117 3.06 -28.95 9.70
N GLY A 118 1.75 -29.17 9.76
CA GLY A 118 0.88 -28.61 10.80
C GLY A 118 0.02 -27.47 10.22
N GLY A 119 -0.79 -26.85 11.09
CA GLY A 119 -1.72 -25.77 10.72
C GLY A 119 -3.11 -26.25 10.34
N ASP A 120 -4.08 -25.33 10.47
CA ASP A 120 -5.48 -25.55 10.12
C ASP A 120 -5.72 -25.22 8.63
N GLU A 121 -6.47 -26.06 7.92
CA GLU A 121 -6.89 -25.81 6.53
C GLU A 121 -7.68 -24.50 6.36
N ARG A 122 -8.22 -23.97 7.46
CA ARG A 122 -8.92 -22.68 7.53
C ARG A 122 -7.98 -21.48 7.64
N GLU A 123 -6.67 -21.69 7.61
CA GLU A 123 -5.68 -20.63 7.56
C GLU A 123 -5.36 -20.23 6.12
N CYS A 124 -5.66 -18.97 5.80
CA CYS A 124 -5.46 -18.41 4.48
C CYS A 124 -4.65 -17.12 4.57
N TYR A 125 -3.65 -17.00 3.70
CA TYR A 125 -2.71 -15.88 3.64
C TYR A 125 -2.66 -15.27 2.25
N GLN A 126 -2.09 -14.07 2.14
CA GLN A 126 -1.81 -13.40 0.85
C GLN A 126 -0.38 -12.86 0.82
N HIS A 127 0.16 -12.68 -0.38
CA HIS A 127 1.46 -12.04 -0.56
C HIS A 127 1.27 -10.51 -0.65
N PRO A 128 1.85 -9.69 0.24
CA PRO A 128 1.59 -8.24 0.25
C PRO A 128 2.15 -7.53 -0.99
N LEU A 129 3.21 -8.06 -1.61
CA LEU A 129 3.73 -7.51 -2.87
C LEU A 129 2.79 -7.75 -4.07
N ASP A 130 1.82 -8.65 -3.99
CA ASP A 130 0.80 -8.78 -5.04
C ASP A 130 -0.12 -7.56 -5.06
N TRP A 131 -0.33 -6.92 -3.91
CA TRP A 131 -1.10 -5.69 -3.83
C TRP A 131 -0.34 -4.53 -4.48
N LEU A 132 0.96 -4.41 -4.20
CA LEU A 132 1.79 -3.36 -4.79
C LEU A 132 1.93 -3.53 -6.32
N SER A 133 2.25 -4.74 -6.78
CA SER A 133 2.36 -5.03 -8.21
C SER A 133 1.03 -4.83 -8.93
N SER A 134 -0.09 -5.24 -8.33
CA SER A 134 -1.42 -5.01 -8.91
C SER A 134 -1.81 -3.54 -8.94
N PHE A 135 -1.46 -2.77 -7.92
CA PHE A 135 -1.66 -1.32 -7.92
C PHE A 135 -0.94 -0.66 -9.10
N LEU A 136 0.35 -0.97 -9.29
CA LEU A 136 1.13 -0.44 -10.41
C LEU A 136 0.55 -0.89 -11.76
N SER A 137 0.23 -2.18 -11.90
CA SER A 137 -0.37 -2.73 -13.13
C SER A 137 -1.70 -2.07 -13.48
N ILE A 138 -2.51 -1.70 -12.49
CA ILE A 138 -3.76 -0.97 -12.72
C ILE A 138 -3.47 0.41 -13.31
N PHE A 139 -2.51 1.16 -12.77
CA PHE A 139 -2.15 2.47 -13.32
C PHE A 139 -1.56 2.35 -14.72
N ASP A 140 -0.66 1.40 -14.95
CA ASP A 140 -0.04 1.18 -16.26
C ASP A 140 -1.06 0.83 -17.36
N SER A 141 -2.16 0.19 -16.98
CA SER A 141 -3.24 -0.17 -17.91
C SER A 141 -4.18 0.97 -18.28
N ILE A 142 -4.14 2.11 -17.57
CA ILE A 142 -5.05 3.24 -17.81
C ILE A 142 -4.40 4.20 -18.82
N PRO A 143 -5.14 4.65 -19.86
CA PRO A 143 -4.62 5.62 -20.82
C PRO A 143 -4.05 6.88 -20.13
N PRO A 144 -2.85 7.35 -20.51
CA PRO A 144 -2.25 8.56 -19.94
C PRO A 144 -3.16 9.79 -20.05
N SER A 145 -3.98 9.87 -21.11
CA SER A 145 -4.97 10.94 -21.31
C SER A 145 -6.08 10.97 -20.27
N LEU A 146 -6.41 9.84 -19.63
CA LEU A 146 -7.34 9.79 -18.50
C LEU A 146 -6.59 10.06 -17.18
N LEU A 147 -5.41 9.46 -17.01
CA LEU A 147 -4.60 9.65 -15.80
C LEU A 147 -4.24 11.11 -15.53
N SER A 148 -3.99 11.91 -16.57
CA SER A 148 -3.72 13.35 -16.44
C SER A 148 -4.88 14.15 -15.82
N HIS A 149 -6.08 13.58 -15.80
CA HIS A 149 -7.29 14.19 -15.24
C HIS A 149 -7.69 13.60 -13.88
N VAL A 150 -6.98 12.60 -13.36
CA VAL A 150 -7.26 11.98 -12.06
C VAL A 150 -6.82 12.92 -10.93
N THR A 151 -7.77 13.25 -10.05
CA THR A 151 -7.55 14.18 -8.93
C THR A 151 -7.66 13.52 -7.56
N CYS A 152 -8.26 12.33 -7.49
CA CYS A 152 -8.37 11.57 -6.25
C CYS A 152 -8.31 10.06 -6.49
N ILE A 153 -7.89 9.33 -5.45
CA ILE A 153 -7.79 7.88 -5.42
C ILE A 153 -8.62 7.38 -4.22
N GLY A 154 -9.53 6.46 -4.47
CA GLY A 154 -10.24 5.70 -3.45
C GLY A 154 -9.73 4.26 -3.41
N ILE A 155 -9.58 3.69 -2.21
CA ILE A 155 -9.16 2.31 -2.03
C ILE A 155 -10.20 1.56 -1.20
N ALA A 156 -10.60 0.40 -1.69
CA ALA A 156 -11.36 -0.61 -0.97
C ALA A 156 -10.51 -1.88 -0.82
N PHE A 157 -10.71 -2.58 0.27
CA PHE A 157 -9.99 -3.82 0.58
C PHE A 157 -10.96 -4.82 1.19
N THR A 158 -10.68 -6.12 1.04
CA THR A 158 -11.34 -7.14 1.85
C THR A 158 -11.27 -6.80 3.34
N SER A 159 -12.40 -6.90 4.04
CA SER A 159 -12.50 -6.55 5.46
C SER A 159 -11.61 -7.45 6.31
N CYS A 160 -10.95 -6.91 7.34
CA CYS A 160 -10.16 -7.68 8.30
C CYS A 160 -8.97 -8.47 7.70
N THR A 161 -8.43 -8.06 6.56
CA THR A 161 -7.14 -8.56 6.06
C THR A 161 -6.00 -7.82 6.76
N LEU A 162 -5.41 -8.46 7.77
CA LEU A 162 -4.42 -7.83 8.66
C LEU A 162 -3.00 -8.14 8.20
N LEU A 163 -2.21 -7.08 8.00
CA LEU A 163 -0.79 -7.15 7.63
C LEU A 163 0.10 -6.80 8.84
N PRO A 164 0.90 -7.75 9.36
CA PRO A 164 1.95 -7.46 10.33
C PRO A 164 3.09 -6.68 9.69
N THR A 165 3.50 -5.57 10.31
CA THR A 165 4.58 -4.71 9.81
C THR A 165 5.66 -4.42 10.85
N SER A 166 6.83 -4.04 10.38
CA SER A 166 7.83 -3.35 11.21
C SER A 166 7.36 -1.95 11.57
N THR A 167 8.09 -1.27 12.46
CA THR A 167 7.85 0.14 12.82
C THR A 167 7.90 1.08 11.61
N GLY A 168 8.63 0.71 10.55
CA GLY A 168 8.69 1.46 9.30
C GLY A 168 7.58 1.14 8.30
N GLY A 169 6.60 0.30 8.66
CA GLY A 169 5.51 -0.10 7.77
C GLY A 169 5.90 -1.18 6.76
N VAL A 170 7.07 -1.82 6.90
CA VAL A 170 7.51 -2.90 6.01
C VAL A 170 6.82 -4.20 6.41
N PRO A 171 6.18 -4.94 5.49
CA PRO A 171 5.60 -6.26 5.79
C PRO A 171 6.63 -7.20 6.41
N LEU A 172 6.34 -7.82 7.55
CA LEU A 172 7.33 -8.67 8.24
C LEU A 172 7.81 -9.83 7.36
N CYS A 173 6.92 -10.45 6.59
CA CYS A 173 7.26 -11.55 5.66
C CYS A 173 8.29 -11.20 4.57
N VAL A 174 8.63 -9.92 4.35
CA VAL A 174 9.66 -9.52 3.39
C VAL A 174 10.93 -8.94 4.04
N VAL A 175 10.99 -8.90 5.38
CA VAL A 175 12.15 -8.33 6.10
C VAL A 175 13.36 -9.27 6.08
N SER A 176 13.14 -10.58 6.21
CA SER A 176 14.19 -11.60 6.13
C SER A 176 13.59 -12.97 5.81
N ASP A 177 14.44 -13.90 5.36
CA ASP A 177 14.02 -15.29 5.10
C ASP A 177 13.45 -15.99 6.35
N GLU A 178 14.00 -15.67 7.52
CA GLU A 178 13.49 -16.17 8.80
C GLU A 178 12.03 -15.74 9.04
N HIS A 179 11.70 -14.47 8.76
CA HIS A 179 10.32 -14.01 8.86
C HIS A 179 9.45 -14.58 7.74
N ALA A 180 9.98 -14.69 6.52
CA ALA A 180 9.25 -15.31 5.40
C ALA A 180 8.83 -16.76 5.71
N GLY A 181 9.63 -17.49 6.49
CA GLY A 181 9.32 -18.85 6.95
C GLY A 181 8.26 -18.94 8.06
N ARG A 182 7.87 -17.82 8.69
CA ARG A 182 6.90 -17.79 9.80
C ARG A 182 5.52 -17.38 9.30
N ALA A 183 4.53 -18.26 9.41
CA ALA A 183 3.15 -17.98 8.98
C ALA A 183 2.56 -16.68 9.59
N MET A 184 2.90 -16.38 10.85
CA MET A 184 2.46 -15.16 11.54
C MET A 184 3.07 -13.85 11.01
N ALA A 185 4.08 -13.91 10.14
CA ALA A 185 4.65 -12.72 9.49
C ALA A 185 3.88 -12.31 8.22
N TRP A 186 2.95 -13.16 7.75
CA TRP A 186 2.20 -12.95 6.52
C TRP A 186 0.84 -12.31 6.77
N PRO A 187 0.31 -11.54 5.79
CA PRO A 187 -1.07 -11.09 5.80
C PRO A 187 -2.05 -12.24 6.05
N ARG A 188 -2.90 -12.09 7.07
CA ARG A 188 -3.99 -13.03 7.33
C ARG A 188 -5.24 -12.54 6.62
N LEU A 189 -5.76 -13.34 5.71
CA LEU A 189 -6.91 -12.98 4.90
C LEU A 189 -8.19 -12.97 5.75
N TRP A 190 -9.21 -12.23 5.34
CA TRP A 190 -10.51 -12.13 6.02
C TRP A 190 -11.17 -13.46 6.41
N LYS A 191 -10.93 -14.52 5.64
CA LYS A 191 -11.46 -15.87 5.87
C LYS A 191 -10.62 -16.75 6.80
N HIS A 192 -9.54 -16.21 7.33
CA HIS A 192 -8.62 -16.88 8.24
C HIS A 192 -9.29 -17.12 9.60
N ARG A 193 -9.36 -18.38 10.06
CA ARG A 193 -10.09 -18.74 11.30
C ARG A 193 -9.22 -19.17 12.49
N SER A 194 -7.90 -18.98 12.45
CA SER A 194 -7.02 -19.37 13.59
C SER A 194 -7.34 -18.66 14.92
N ALA A 195 -8.02 -17.52 14.87
CA ALA A 195 -8.39 -16.73 16.04
C ALA A 195 -9.77 -17.09 16.64
N ALA A 196 -10.43 -18.16 16.16
CA ALA A 196 -11.77 -18.53 16.60
C ALA A 196 -11.84 -18.72 18.13
N ARG A 197 -10.89 -19.48 18.69
CA ARG A 197 -10.82 -19.72 20.14
C ARG A 197 -10.69 -18.42 20.94
N GLN A 198 -9.90 -17.47 20.45
CA GLN A 198 -9.71 -16.17 21.09
C GLN A 198 -10.98 -15.31 20.98
N ALA A 199 -11.71 -15.39 19.86
CA ALA A 199 -12.99 -14.73 19.70
C ALA A 199 -14.05 -15.29 20.65
N ASP A 200 -14.07 -16.61 20.85
CA ASP A 200 -14.96 -17.27 21.81
C ASP A 200 -14.64 -16.84 23.25
N GLN A 201 -13.36 -16.82 23.62
CA GLN A 201 -12.92 -16.30 24.93
C GLN A 201 -13.33 -14.84 25.18
N LEU A 202 -13.25 -14.00 24.14
CA LEU A 202 -13.67 -12.61 24.24
C LEU A 202 -15.18 -12.50 24.45
N ARG A 203 -15.96 -13.29 23.70
CA ARG A 203 -17.43 -13.36 23.85
C ARG A 203 -17.82 -13.81 25.26
N GLU A 204 -17.24 -14.90 25.74
CA GLU A 204 -17.49 -15.42 27.10
C GLU A 204 -17.20 -14.36 28.17
N ALA A 205 -16.11 -13.59 28.00
CA ALA A 205 -15.76 -12.52 28.92
C ALA A 205 -16.77 -11.36 28.91
N PHE A 206 -17.35 -11.03 27.73
CA PHE A 206 -18.41 -10.02 27.63
C PHE A 206 -19.71 -10.50 28.26
N GLU A 207 -20.17 -11.71 27.93
CA GLU A 207 -21.38 -12.31 28.51
C GLU A 207 -21.26 -12.50 30.03
N LYS A 208 -20.05 -12.72 30.54
CA LYS A 208 -19.78 -12.73 31.98
C LYS A 208 -20.03 -11.36 32.61
N ARG A 209 -19.49 -10.29 32.01
CA ARG A 209 -19.65 -8.93 32.52
C ARG A 209 -21.10 -8.43 32.44
N GLU A 210 -21.83 -8.75 31.37
CA GLU A 210 -23.24 -8.36 31.26
C GLU A 210 -24.08 -8.99 32.37
N ARG A 211 -23.93 -10.29 32.63
CA ARG A 211 -24.64 -10.99 33.71
C ARG A 211 -24.27 -10.46 35.11
N GLU A 212 -23.02 -10.09 35.33
CA GLU A 212 -22.57 -9.51 36.60
C GLU A 212 -23.14 -8.09 36.80
N GLY A 213 -23.25 -7.29 35.73
CA GLY A 213 -23.86 -5.96 35.79
C GLY A 213 -25.39 -5.97 35.97
N GLU A 214 -26.10 -6.91 35.34
CA GLU A 214 -27.55 -7.09 35.54
C GLU A 214 -27.89 -7.54 36.98
N GLY A 215 -27.03 -8.38 37.60
CA GLY A 215 -27.20 -8.80 38.98
C GLY A 215 -26.96 -7.70 40.02
N GLU A 216 -26.08 -6.73 39.73
CA GLU A 216 -25.87 -5.55 40.58
C GLU A 216 -27.06 -4.57 40.52
N GLU A 217 -27.73 -4.44 39.36
CA GLU A 217 -28.92 -3.59 39.21
C GLU A 217 -30.17 -4.19 39.92
N GLU A 218 -30.35 -5.52 39.88
CA GLU A 218 -31.45 -6.20 40.59
C GLU A 218 -31.30 -6.12 42.12
N GLU A 219 -30.08 -6.26 42.66
CA GLU A 219 -29.83 -6.13 44.11
C GLU A 219 -30.00 -4.68 44.62
N GLU A 220 -29.72 -3.66 43.78
CA GLU A 220 -29.90 -2.26 44.16
C GLU A 220 -31.39 -1.83 44.16
N GLU A 221 -32.24 -2.51 43.37
CA GLU A 221 -33.69 -2.28 43.32
C GLU A 221 -34.43 -2.98 44.48
N GLU A 222 -34.04 -4.21 44.86
CA GLU A 222 -34.59 -4.90 46.03
C GLU A 222 -34.16 -4.28 47.38
N GLY A 223 -32.99 -3.62 47.44
CA GLY A 223 -32.48 -2.96 48.65
C GLY A 223 -33.12 -1.60 48.99
N LYS A 224 -33.98 -1.05 48.11
CA LYS A 224 -34.68 0.24 48.29
C LYS A 224 -36.18 0.11 48.62
N GLY A 225 -36.69 -1.12 48.77
CA GLY A 225 -38.09 -1.44 49.10
C GLY A 225 -38.43 -1.40 50.58
#